data_AF-A0A6P0XPZ5-F1
#
_entry.id   AF-A0A6P0XPZ5-F1
#
_cell.length_a   1.000
_cell.length_b   1.000
_cell.length_c   1.000
_cell.angle_alpha   90.00
_cell.angle_beta   90.00
_cell.angle_gamma   90.00
#
_symmetry.space_group_name_H-M   'P 1'
#
loop_
_entity.id
_entity.type
_entity.pdbx_description
1 polymer ?
#
loop_
_entity_poly.entity_id
_entity_poly.type
_entity_poly.pdbx_seq_one_letter_code
_entity_poly.pdbx_strand_id
1 'polypeptide(L)'
;MQRSTVNQDHSSAWIFQTWLSFIVSLSATVVGIIYLPVDAWTKGFMGMGVAFSVGSTVSLVKTQRDLHEAKRFTSKIEEARVEKILSEHNTLK
;
A
#
# COMPACT_ATOMS: atom_id res chain seq x y z
N MET A 1 -27.71 -8.32 9.48
CA MET A 1 -27.43 -6.88 9.21
C MET A 1 -26.28 -6.83 8.23
N GLN A 2 -26.57 -6.65 6.94
CA GLN A 2 -25.53 -6.64 5.90
C GLN A 2 -24.81 -5.29 5.92
N ARG A 3 -23.59 -5.24 6.50
CA ARG A 3 -22.76 -4.03 6.44
C ARG A 3 -22.24 -3.88 5.02
N SER A 4 -22.81 -2.94 4.26
CA SER A 4 -22.28 -2.52 2.96
C SER A 4 -20.81 -2.10 3.14
N THR A 5 -19.88 -2.88 2.60
CA THR A 5 -18.47 -2.47 2.61
C THR A 5 -18.33 -1.30 1.66
N VAL A 6 -18.25 -0.07 2.19
CA VAL A 6 -17.99 1.14 1.40
C VAL A 6 -16.65 0.95 0.70
N ASN A 7 -16.66 0.90 -0.64
CA ASN A 7 -15.42 0.90 -1.40
C ASN A 7 -14.86 2.33 -1.35
N GLN A 8 -13.75 2.51 -0.65
CA GLN A 8 -13.08 3.79 -0.51
C GLN A 8 -12.10 3.96 -1.69
N ASP A 9 -12.65 4.09 -2.89
CA ASP A 9 -11.83 4.35 -4.07
C ASP A 9 -11.39 5.82 -4.06
N HIS A 10 -10.10 6.07 -4.27
CA HIS A 10 -9.57 7.42 -4.36
C HIS A 10 -9.98 8.09 -5.67
N SER A 11 -10.26 9.40 -5.62
CA SER A 11 -10.51 10.19 -6.84
C SER A 11 -9.29 10.16 -7.77
N SER A 12 -9.53 10.13 -9.09
CA SER A 12 -8.48 10.17 -10.11
C SER A 12 -7.51 11.34 -9.92
N ALA A 13 -8.01 12.51 -9.50
CA ALA A 13 -7.19 13.68 -9.21
C ALA A 13 -6.20 13.43 -8.04
N TRP A 14 -6.63 12.73 -6.99
CA TRP A 14 -5.78 12.37 -5.86
C TRP A 14 -4.71 11.35 -6.25
N ILE A 15 -5.09 10.34 -7.05
CA ILE A 15 -4.14 9.35 -7.59
C ILE A 15 -3.07 10.07 -8.42
N PHE A 16 -3.47 10.99 -9.30
CA PHE A 16 -2.51 11.78 -10.09
C PHE A 16 -1.58 12.62 -9.22
N GLN A 17 -2.13 13.35 -8.23
CA GLN A 17 -1.35 14.18 -7.32
C GLN A 17 -0.29 13.37 -6.55
N THR A 18 -0.67 12.21 -6.02
CA THR A 18 0.26 11.37 -5.24
C THR A 18 1.43 10.87 -6.09
N TRP A 19 1.16 10.46 -7.34
CA TRP A 19 2.21 10.11 -8.30
C TRP A 19 3.11 11.29 -8.65
N LEU A 20 2.51 12.46 -8.91
CA LEU A 20 3.26 13.66 -9.24
C LEU A 20 4.18 14.07 -8.09
N SER A 21 3.67 14.10 -6.85
CA SER A 21 4.47 14.42 -5.66
C SER A 21 5.61 13.44 -5.45
N PHE A 22 5.38 12.14 -5.67
CA PHE A 22 6.44 11.13 -5.59
C PHE A 22 7.55 11.36 -6.61
N ILE A 23 7.18 11.60 -7.88
CA ILE A 23 8.15 11.86 -8.96
C ILE A 23 8.94 13.13 -8.66
N VAL A 24 8.26 14.22 -8.30
CA VAL A 24 8.91 15.51 -7.98
C VAL A 24 9.88 15.35 -6.81
N SER A 25 9.48 14.67 -5.74
CA SER A 25 10.34 14.43 -4.57
C SER A 25 11.57 13.62 -4.96
N LEU A 26 11.40 12.52 -5.69
CA LEU A 26 12.52 11.65 -6.08
C LEU A 26 13.48 12.36 -7.01
N SER A 27 12.96 13.09 -8.01
CA SER A 27 13.78 13.90 -8.92
C SER A 27 14.54 14.99 -8.17
N ALA A 28 13.90 15.71 -7.24
CA ALA A 28 14.56 16.73 -6.45
C ALA A 28 15.73 16.16 -5.62
N THR A 29 15.54 14.99 -5.00
CA THR A 29 16.62 14.31 -4.26
C THR A 29 17.77 13.90 -5.18
N VAL A 30 17.48 13.29 -6.33
CA VAL A 30 18.52 12.87 -7.31
C VAL A 30 19.30 14.07 -7.84
N VAL A 31 18.59 15.15 -8.19
CA VAL A 31 19.19 16.42 -8.61
C VAL A 31 20.10 16.98 -7.51
N GLY A 32 19.65 16.98 -6.26
CA GLY A 32 20.45 17.40 -5.11
C GLY A 32 21.74 16.60 -4.95
N ILE A 33 21.70 15.27 -5.15
CA ILE A 33 22.89 14.41 -5.10
C ILE A 33 23.86 14.74 -6.24
N ILE A 34 23.36 14.99 -7.46
CA ILE A 34 24.20 15.33 -8.61
C ILE A 34 24.95 16.64 -8.38
N TYR A 35 24.26 17.68 -7.88
CA TYR A 35 24.84 19.01 -7.63
C TYR A 35 25.68 19.09 -6.35
N LEU A 36 25.72 18.05 -5.52
CA LEU A 36 26.52 18.04 -4.31
C LEU A 36 28.03 18.10 -4.63
N PRO A 37 28.82 19.00 -4.04
CA PRO A 37 30.26 19.14 -4.32
C PRO A 37 31.08 18.11 -3.53
N VAL A 38 30.85 16.83 -3.80
CA VAL A 38 31.56 15.69 -3.19
C VAL A 38 32.06 14.73 -4.26
N ASP A 39 32.90 13.78 -3.85
CA ASP A 39 33.45 12.75 -4.72
C ASP A 39 32.37 11.77 -5.24
N ALA A 40 32.69 11.09 -6.34
CA ALA A 40 31.73 10.19 -7.00
C ALA A 40 31.34 8.98 -6.14
N TRP A 41 32.22 8.53 -5.24
CA TRP A 41 31.95 7.39 -4.37
C TRP A 41 30.90 7.75 -3.32
N THR A 42 31.02 8.92 -2.68
CA THR A 42 30.02 9.46 -1.75
C THR A 42 28.65 9.63 -2.45
N LYS A 43 28.62 10.15 -3.69
CA LYS A 43 27.38 10.23 -4.48
C LYS A 43 26.78 8.84 -4.75
N GLY A 44 27.62 7.86 -5.07
CA GLY A 44 27.22 6.47 -5.26
C GLY A 44 26.59 5.87 -4.01
N PHE A 45 27.20 6.10 -2.84
CA PHE A 45 26.66 5.66 -1.54
C PHE A 45 25.28 6.28 -1.26
N MET A 46 25.11 7.59 -1.49
CA MET A 46 23.81 8.25 -1.35
C MET A 46 22.78 7.69 -2.33
N GLY A 47 23.17 7.46 -3.58
CA GLY A 47 22.31 6.86 -4.61
C GLY A 47 21.84 5.46 -4.24
N MET A 48 22.74 4.61 -3.72
CA MET A 48 22.37 3.29 -3.20
C MET A 48 21.36 3.39 -2.04
N GLY A 49 21.59 4.32 -1.11
CA GLY A 49 20.66 4.58 0.00
C GLY A 49 19.27 4.97 -0.48
N VAL A 50 19.17 5.95 -1.38
CA VAL A 50 17.89 6.38 -1.97
C VAL A 50 17.19 5.22 -2.69
N ALA A 51 17.91 4.48 -3.53
CA ALA A 51 17.34 3.35 -4.28
C ALA A 51 16.81 2.26 -3.35
N PHE A 52 17.59 1.87 -2.33
CA PHE A 52 17.18 0.86 -1.36
C PHE A 52 16.00 1.33 -0.49
N SER A 53 16.02 2.57 -0.02
CA SER A 53 14.90 3.14 0.76
C SER A 53 13.60 3.19 -0.03
N VAL A 54 13.64 3.62 -1.29
CA VAL A 54 12.44 3.64 -2.16
C VAL A 54 11.95 2.23 -2.44
N GLY A 55 12.85 1.31 -2.84
CA GLY A 55 12.50 -0.08 -3.12
C GLY A 55 11.89 -0.80 -1.92
N SER A 56 12.51 -0.67 -0.75
CA SER A 56 12.01 -1.28 0.49
C SER A 56 10.68 -0.69 0.95
N THR A 57 10.46 0.62 0.78
CA THR A 57 9.17 1.27 1.07
C THR A 57 8.06 0.71 0.18
N VAL A 58 8.32 0.56 -1.12
CA VAL A 58 7.35 -0.03 -2.07
C VAL A 58 7.01 -1.47 -1.68
N SER A 59 8.00 -2.29 -1.34
CA SER A 59 7.79 -3.66 -0.86
C SER A 59 6.98 -3.68 0.44
N LEU A 60 7.33 -2.82 1.41
CA LEU A 60 6.63 -2.71 2.69
C LEU A 60 5.16 -2.34 2.50
N VAL A 61 4.88 -1.35 1.65
CA VAL A 61 3.50 -0.92 1.37
C VAL A 61 2.70 -2.04 0.69
N LYS A 62 3.30 -2.80 -0.23
CA LYS A 62 2.64 -3.98 -0.82
C LYS A 62 2.29 -4.99 0.26
N THR A 63 3.26 -5.39 1.09
CA THR A 63 3.01 -6.32 2.19
C THR A 63 1.90 -5.83 3.13
N GLN A 64 1.86 -4.54 3.45
CA GLN A 64 0.79 -3.99 4.28
C GLN A 64 -0.59 -4.04 3.58
N ARG A 65 -0.66 -3.77 2.28
CA ARG A 65 -1.90 -3.90 1.50
C ARG A 65 -2.37 -5.36 1.45
N ASP A 66 -1.45 -6.28 1.17
CA ASP A 66 -1.74 -7.71 1.11
C ASP A 66 -2.28 -8.23 2.47
N LEU A 67 -1.68 -7.78 3.58
CA LEU A 67 -2.16 -8.10 4.93
C LEU A 67 -3.54 -7.50 5.24
N HIS A 68 -3.80 -6.28 4.76
CA HIS A 68 -5.10 -5.63 4.95
C HIS A 68 -6.21 -6.35 4.18
N GLU A 69 -5.95 -6.73 2.92
CA GLU A 69 -6.87 -7.49 2.08
C GLU A 69 -7.12 -8.90 2.64
N ALA A 70 -6.07 -9.60 3.06
CA ALA A 70 -6.17 -10.93 3.67
C ALA A 70 -7.09 -10.92 4.90
N LYS A 71 -6.93 -9.94 5.81
CA LYS A 71 -7.80 -9.79 6.99
C LYS A 71 -9.26 -9.57 6.59
N ARG A 72 -9.52 -8.69 5.63
CA ARG A 72 -10.87 -8.42 5.14
C ARG A 72 -11.51 -9.66 4.51
N PHE A 73 -10.74 -10.48 3.81
CA PHE A 73 -11.22 -11.72 3.21
C PHE A 73 -11.56 -12.77 4.26
N THR A 74 -10.68 -13.00 5.26
CA THR A 74 -10.94 -13.93 6.36
C THR A 74 -12.21 -13.58 7.12
N SER A 75 -12.42 -12.30 7.47
CA SER A 75 -13.65 -11.88 8.17
C SER A 75 -14.93 -12.14 7.36
N LYS A 76 -14.88 -11.98 6.03
CA LYS A 76 -16.03 -12.30 5.15
C LYS A 76 -16.32 -13.80 5.12
N ILE A 77 -15.29 -14.64 5.13
CA ILE A 77 -15.46 -16.10 5.18
C ILE A 77 -16.06 -16.52 6.52
N GLU A 78 -15.57 -15.97 7.63
CA GLU A 78 -16.10 -16.24 8.96
C GLU A 78 -17.58 -15.84 9.04
N GLU A 79 -17.94 -14.66 8.54
CA GLU A 79 -19.33 -14.20 8.48
C GLU A 79 -20.22 -15.16 7.66
N ALA A 80 -19.79 -15.56 6.46
CA ALA A 80 -20.53 -16.51 5.63
C ALA A 80 -20.66 -17.90 6.28
N ARG A 81 -19.62 -18.37 6.99
CA ARG A 81 -19.64 -19.64 7.70
C ARG A 81 -20.58 -19.60 8.90
N VAL A 82 -20.58 -18.49 9.63
CA VAL A 82 -21.52 -18.25 10.74
C VAL A 82 -22.95 -18.17 10.23
N GLU A 83 -23.20 -17.44 9.14
CA GLU A 83 -24.51 -17.37 8.48
C GLU A 83 -25.00 -18.75 8.05
N LYS A 84 -24.13 -19.59 7.47
CA LYS A 84 -24.47 -20.96 7.11
C LYS A 84 -24.86 -21.81 8.33
N ILE A 85 -24.07 -21.80 9.41
CA ILE A 85 -24.36 -22.56 10.64
C ILE A 85 -25.69 -22.12 11.25
N LEU A 86 -25.96 -20.80 11.28
CA LEU A 86 -27.22 -20.25 11.76
C LEU A 86 -28.39 -20.70 10.88
N SER A 87 -28.23 -20.70 9.56
CA SER A 87 -29.28 -21.14 8.63
C SER A 87 -29.59 -22.64 8.76
N GLU A 88 -28.57 -23.49 8.92
CA GLU A 88 -28.72 -24.95 9.09
C GLU A 88 -29.38 -25.33 10.41
N HIS A 89 -29.27 -24.52 11.47
CA HIS A 89 -29.94 -24.78 12.75
C HIS A 89 -31.34 -24.15 12.84
N ASN A 90 -31.64 -23.13 12.02
CA ASN A 90 -32.96 -22.48 12.01
C ASN A 90 -34.04 -23.31 11.27
N THR A 91 -33.65 -24.37 10.55
CA THR A 91 -34.56 -25.27 9.83
C THR A 91 -35.30 -26.29 10.72
N LEU A 92 -35.19 -26.20 12.05
CA LEU A 92 -35.90 -27.07 13.01
C LEU A 92 -37.21 -26.46 13.56
N LYS A 93 -37.98 -25.75 12.73
CA LYS A 93 -39.36 -25.39 13.07
C LYS A 93 -40.32 -25.57 11.89
#